data_AF-A0A9N9NJ96-F1
#
_entry.id   AF-A0A9N9NJ96-F1
#
_cell.length_a   1.000
_cell.length_b   1.000
_cell.length_c   1.000
_cell.angle_alpha   90.00
_cell.angle_beta   90.00
_cell.angle_gamma   90.00
#
_symmetry.space_group_name_H-M   'P 1'
#
loop_
_entity.id
_entity.type
_entity.pdbx_description
1 polymer ?
#
loop_
_entity_poly.entity_id
_entity_poly.type
_entity_poly.pdbx_seq_one_letter_code
_entity_poly.pdbx_strand_id
1 'polypeptide(L)'
;MSSNIHNLLNTPDDEHLMIDDPMEGVEAPIIRTDFTIFSPLITEIQKYADIIRKSYEKAEHNRRVCSVLLRRVDSAAGEVKVLRQLKNEYTWFFENSNNYPIFQGFVKVIEKIQNFVNDISQLQGVMKYFNEYRAHEFSMDRKFYSLIGEFEKATEELTIALQNRL
;
A
#
# COMPACT_ATOMS: atom_id res chain seq x y z
N MET A 1 -61.27 33.02 -60.64
CA MET A 1 -60.03 33.00 -61.45
C MET A 1 -59.27 31.74 -61.04
N SER A 2 -59.19 30.76 -61.93
CA SER A 2 -58.69 29.39 -61.65
C SER A 2 -57.16 29.29 -61.79
N SER A 3 -56.53 28.52 -60.86
CA SER A 3 -55.44 27.52 -61.01
C SER A 3 -54.10 27.94 -61.67
N ASN A 4 -52.89 27.48 -61.34
CA ASN A 4 -52.38 26.33 -60.58
C ASN A 4 -50.82 26.39 -60.50
N ILE A 5 -50.25 25.90 -59.38
CA ILE A 5 -49.17 24.88 -59.26
C ILE A 5 -47.64 25.19 -59.43
N HIS A 6 -46.92 24.70 -58.40
CA HIS A 6 -45.53 24.18 -58.22
C HIS A 6 -44.27 25.07 -58.08
N ASN A 7 -43.72 25.00 -56.85
CA ASN A 7 -42.36 24.62 -56.41
C ASN A 7 -41.18 24.75 -57.40
N LEU A 8 -40.07 25.34 -56.94
CA LEU A 8 -38.78 24.65 -56.73
C LEU A 8 -37.65 25.60 -56.26
N LEU A 9 -36.72 25.03 -55.46
CA LEU A 9 -35.36 25.45 -55.10
C LEU A 9 -35.24 26.44 -53.92
N ASN A 10 -35.01 25.98 -52.68
CA ASN A 10 -33.74 25.47 -52.12
C ASN A 10 -32.50 26.28 -52.55
N THR A 11 -31.99 27.07 -51.62
CA THR A 11 -30.56 27.41 -51.50
C THR A 11 -30.12 27.26 -50.04
N PRO A 12 -28.84 26.91 -49.81
CA PRO A 12 -28.40 26.21 -48.61
C PRO A 12 -27.59 27.10 -47.64
N ASP A 13 -27.30 26.52 -46.47
CA ASP A 13 -26.17 26.81 -45.59
C ASP A 13 -26.21 28.10 -44.76
N ASP A 14 -27.07 28.14 -43.74
CA ASP A 14 -26.77 28.85 -42.50
C ASP A 14 -26.00 27.89 -41.56
N GLU A 15 -24.67 27.86 -41.74
CA GLU A 15 -23.73 27.41 -40.73
C GLU A 15 -23.83 28.33 -39.51
N HIS A 16 -24.62 27.93 -38.54
CA HIS A 16 -24.33 28.26 -37.15
C HIS A 16 -24.13 26.94 -36.40
N LEU A 17 -22.88 26.46 -36.47
CA LEU A 17 -22.32 25.55 -35.47
C LEU A 17 -22.57 26.19 -34.10
N MET A 18 -23.57 25.67 -33.39
CA MET A 18 -23.54 25.75 -31.94
C MET A 18 -22.30 24.99 -31.51
N ILE A 19 -21.31 25.77 -31.09
CA ILE A 19 -20.08 25.31 -30.46
C ILE A 19 -20.50 24.31 -29.39
N ASP A 20 -20.04 23.08 -29.55
CA ASP A 20 -20.04 22.08 -28.49
C ASP A 20 -19.52 22.73 -27.22
N ASP A 21 -20.38 22.87 -26.21
CA ASP A 21 -19.93 23.16 -24.86
C ASP A 21 -18.82 22.15 -24.55
N PRO A 22 -17.62 22.60 -24.12
CA PRO A 22 -16.59 21.67 -23.73
C PRO A 22 -17.16 20.84 -22.59
N MET A 23 -17.25 19.52 -22.81
CA MET A 23 -17.59 18.53 -21.80
C MET A 23 -16.81 18.85 -20.53
N GLU A 24 -17.49 19.54 -19.60
CA GLU A 24 -16.97 19.84 -18.29
C GLU A 24 -16.64 18.49 -17.66
N GLY A 25 -15.36 18.35 -17.29
CA GLY A 25 -14.68 17.07 -17.17
C GLY A 25 -15.55 15.99 -16.54
N VAL A 26 -15.73 14.88 -17.27
CA VAL A 26 -16.10 13.62 -16.64
C VAL A 26 -14.92 13.30 -15.71
N GLU A 27 -15.00 13.77 -14.46
CA GLU A 27 -14.17 13.24 -13.39
C GLU A 27 -14.35 11.72 -13.48
N ALA A 28 -13.24 11.02 -13.73
CA ALA A 28 -13.24 9.58 -13.74
C ALA A 28 -13.99 9.10 -12.49
N PRO A 29 -14.88 8.09 -12.57
CA PRO A 29 -15.69 7.69 -11.45
C PRO A 29 -14.78 7.49 -10.24
N ILE A 30 -14.94 8.31 -9.21
CA ILE A 30 -14.25 8.12 -7.95
C ILE A 30 -14.77 6.77 -7.45
N ILE A 31 -13.98 5.72 -7.64
CA ILE A 31 -14.27 4.41 -7.06
C ILE A 31 -14.13 4.64 -5.57
N ARG A 32 -15.24 4.94 -4.90
CA ARG A 32 -15.32 5.00 -3.44
C ARG A 32 -14.94 3.62 -2.93
N THR A 33 -13.68 3.48 -2.52
CA THR A 33 -13.26 2.36 -1.72
C THR A 33 -13.88 2.52 -0.34
N ASP A 34 -14.28 1.43 0.29
CA ASP A 34 -14.70 1.47 1.68
C ASP A 34 -13.63 0.80 2.54
N PHE A 35 -13.73 0.98 3.85
CA PHE A 35 -12.83 0.34 4.81
C PHE A 35 -12.72 -1.20 4.62
N THR A 36 -13.72 -1.85 4.03
CA THR A 36 -13.76 -3.31 3.93
C THR A 36 -12.61 -3.86 3.09
N ILE A 37 -12.10 -3.12 2.09
CA ILE A 37 -10.96 -3.57 1.27
C ILE A 37 -9.62 -3.51 2.03
N PHE A 38 -9.51 -2.61 3.02
CA PHE A 38 -8.31 -2.48 3.86
C PHE A 38 -8.33 -3.45 5.04
N SER A 39 -9.52 -3.86 5.48
CA SER A 39 -9.69 -4.75 6.63
C SER A 39 -8.87 -6.05 6.53
N PRO A 40 -8.80 -6.78 5.39
CA PRO A 40 -7.93 -7.94 5.24
C PRO A 40 -6.45 -7.60 5.42
N LEU A 41 -5.98 -6.51 4.82
CA LEU A 41 -4.57 -6.07 4.89
C LEU A 41 -4.14 -5.76 6.32
N ILE A 42 -5.02 -5.12 7.10
CA ILE A 42 -4.76 -4.87 8.52
C ILE A 42 -4.67 -6.20 9.29
N THR A 43 -5.50 -7.18 8.98
CA THR A 43 -5.46 -8.50 9.60
C THR A 43 -4.14 -9.23 9.26
N GLU A 44 -3.66 -9.10 8.03
CA GLU A 44 -2.36 -9.65 7.63
C GLU A 44 -1.21 -9.05 8.42
N ILE A 45 -1.19 -7.74 8.64
CA ILE A 45 -0.18 -7.07 9.48
C ILE A 45 -0.14 -7.66 10.89
N GLN A 46 -1.30 -7.85 11.52
CA GLN A 46 -1.37 -8.48 12.86
C GLN A 46 -0.83 -9.91 12.84
N LYS A 47 -1.22 -10.69 11.83
CA LYS A 47 -0.75 -12.07 11.66
C LYS A 47 0.78 -12.11 11.48
N TYR A 48 1.36 -11.24 10.67
CA TYR A 48 2.80 -11.18 10.46
C TYR A 48 3.54 -10.77 11.74
N ALA A 49 3.03 -9.79 12.49
CA ALA A 49 3.58 -9.39 13.78
C ALA A 49 3.59 -10.57 14.78
N ASP A 50 2.50 -11.33 14.84
CA ASP A 50 2.42 -12.52 15.70
C ASP A 50 3.40 -13.63 15.29
N ILE A 51 3.61 -13.83 13.99
CA ILE A 51 4.60 -14.78 13.48
C ILE A 51 6.02 -14.33 13.88
N ILE A 52 6.36 -13.06 13.66
CA ILE A 52 7.65 -12.48 14.03
C ILE A 52 7.90 -12.64 15.53
N ARG A 53 6.89 -12.36 16.37
CA ARG A 53 6.99 -12.50 17.83
C ARG A 53 7.28 -13.94 18.24
N LYS A 54 6.54 -14.90 17.69
CA LYS A 54 6.75 -16.34 17.94
C LYS A 54 8.13 -16.81 17.48
N SER A 55 8.61 -16.32 16.33
CA SER A 55 9.94 -16.64 15.82
C SER A 55 11.04 -16.05 16.69
N TYR A 56 10.86 -14.83 17.20
CA TYR A 56 11.77 -14.22 18.17
C TYR A 56 11.81 -14.97 19.51
N GLU A 57 10.66 -15.38 20.04
CA GLU A 57 10.57 -16.16 21.29
C GLU A 57 11.36 -17.46 21.19
N LYS A 58 11.29 -18.13 20.03
CA LYS A 58 11.99 -19.39 19.72
C LYS A 58 13.40 -19.20 19.15
N ALA A 59 13.87 -17.98 18.97
CA ALA A 59 15.16 -17.73 18.33
C ALA A 59 16.32 -18.15 19.26
N GLU A 60 17.08 -19.15 18.83
CA GLU A 60 18.32 -19.58 19.50
C GLU A 60 19.51 -18.67 19.13
N HIS A 61 19.36 -17.96 18.01
CA HIS A 61 20.41 -17.15 17.39
C HIS A 61 19.85 -15.82 16.84
N ASN A 62 20.71 -14.87 16.49
CA ASN A 62 20.34 -13.56 15.95
C ASN A 62 19.30 -12.75 16.76
N ARG A 63 19.13 -13.04 18.06
CA ARG A 63 18.10 -12.43 18.90
C ARG A 63 18.11 -10.90 18.87
N ARG A 64 19.30 -10.28 18.81
CA ARG A 64 19.43 -8.82 18.72
C ARG A 64 18.87 -8.25 17.41
N VAL A 65 19.11 -8.92 16.28
CA VAL A 65 18.58 -8.49 14.98
C VAL A 65 17.07 -8.69 14.94
N CYS A 66 16.59 -9.87 15.37
CA CYS A 66 15.17 -10.18 15.46
C CYS A 66 14.42 -9.21 16.39
N SER A 67 15.01 -8.82 17.53
CA SER A 67 14.35 -7.89 18.48
C SER A 67 14.18 -6.49 17.92
N VAL A 68 15.13 -5.98 17.13
CA VAL A 68 15.01 -4.67 16.47
C VAL A 68 13.84 -4.68 15.47
N LEU A 69 13.74 -5.74 14.65
CA LEU A 69 12.65 -5.88 13.68
C LEU A 69 11.30 -6.08 14.35
N LEU A 70 11.23 -6.94 15.37
CA LEU A 70 10.01 -7.16 16.15
C LEU A 70 9.48 -5.85 16.74
N ARG A 71 10.33 -5.05 17.39
CA ARG A 71 9.89 -3.78 18.00
C ARG A 71 9.28 -2.82 16.99
N ARG A 72 9.86 -2.74 15.79
CA ARG A 72 9.35 -1.87 14.71
C ARG A 72 8.01 -2.36 14.19
N VAL A 73 7.90 -3.65 13.90
CA VAL A 73 6.64 -4.24 13.42
C VAL A 73 5.55 -4.21 14.49
N ASP A 74 5.87 -4.42 15.77
CA ASP A 74 4.91 -4.32 16.87
C ASP A 74 4.36 -2.90 17.03
N SER A 75 5.22 -1.87 16.90
CA SER A 75 4.78 -0.47 16.90
C SER A 75 3.80 -0.20 15.76
N ALA A 76 4.20 -0.56 14.54
CA ALA A 76 3.38 -0.41 13.34
C ALA A 76 2.04 -1.15 13.44
N ALA A 77 2.05 -2.40 13.92
CA ALA A 77 0.83 -3.19 14.11
C ALA A 77 -0.09 -2.55 15.16
N GLY A 78 0.48 -1.94 16.22
CA GLY A 78 -0.28 -1.15 17.19
C GLY A 78 -0.95 0.07 16.56
N GLU A 79 -0.21 0.86 15.79
CA GLU A 79 -0.71 2.05 15.10
C GLU A 79 -1.81 1.72 14.09
N VAL A 80 -1.61 0.67 13.28
CA VAL A 80 -2.62 0.23 12.31
C VAL A 80 -3.88 -0.31 13.02
N LYS A 81 -3.74 -0.92 14.20
CA LYS A 81 -4.89 -1.32 15.01
C LYS A 81 -5.67 -0.10 15.51
N VAL A 82 -4.98 0.97 15.92
CA VAL A 82 -5.63 2.25 16.27
C VAL A 82 -6.32 2.84 15.05
N LEU A 83 -5.66 2.86 13.88
CA LEU A 83 -6.26 3.32 12.62
C LEU A 83 -7.56 2.57 12.28
N ARG A 84 -7.60 1.24 12.49
CA ARG A 84 -8.83 0.44 12.35
C ARG A 84 -9.94 0.90 13.30
N GLN A 85 -9.60 1.21 14.56
CA GLN A 85 -10.58 1.64 15.56
C GLN A 85 -11.15 3.02 15.21
N LEU A 86 -10.30 3.91 14.71
CA LEU A 86 -10.65 5.26 14.29
C LEU A 86 -11.13 5.32 12.83
N LYS A 87 -11.54 4.21 12.22
CA LYS A 87 -11.88 4.16 10.78
C LYS A 87 -12.90 5.20 10.32
N ASN A 88 -13.86 5.57 11.18
CA ASN A 88 -14.87 6.59 10.88
C ASN A 88 -14.29 8.01 10.95
N GLU A 89 -13.21 8.19 11.71
CA GLU A 89 -12.44 9.42 11.78
C GLU A 89 -11.36 9.48 10.71
N TYR A 90 -11.16 8.46 9.88
CA TYR A 90 -10.17 8.41 8.79
C TYR A 90 -10.82 8.04 7.45
N THR A 91 -12.10 8.39 7.25
CA THR A 91 -12.84 8.02 6.04
C THR A 91 -12.15 8.54 4.77
N TRP A 92 -11.60 9.75 4.76
CA TRP A 92 -10.85 10.27 3.60
C TRP A 92 -9.68 9.37 3.19
N PHE A 93 -9.01 8.74 4.17
CA PHE A 93 -7.92 7.83 3.88
C PHE A 93 -8.43 6.57 3.20
N PHE A 94 -9.52 5.98 3.73
CA PHE A 94 -10.09 4.73 3.25
C PHE A 94 -10.93 4.87 1.98
N GLU A 95 -11.46 6.06 1.71
CA GLU A 95 -12.24 6.38 0.51
C GLU A 95 -11.38 6.84 -0.67
N ASN A 96 -10.13 7.23 -0.41
CA ASN A 96 -9.19 7.59 -1.46
C ASN A 96 -8.48 6.35 -2.00
N SER A 97 -8.84 5.96 -3.22
CA SER A 97 -8.28 4.79 -3.91
C SER A 97 -6.75 4.83 -4.07
N ASN A 98 -6.14 6.01 -4.07
CA ASN A 98 -4.68 6.15 -4.18
C ASN A 98 -3.95 5.71 -2.89
N ASN A 99 -4.64 5.63 -1.76
CA ASN A 99 -4.05 5.18 -0.49
C ASN A 99 -3.98 3.66 -0.37
N TYR A 100 -4.82 2.94 -1.11
CA TYR A 100 -4.80 1.47 -1.12
C TYR A 100 -3.44 0.88 -1.55
N PRO A 101 -2.83 1.27 -2.69
CA PRO A 101 -1.52 0.76 -3.08
C PRO A 101 -0.41 1.16 -2.10
N ILE A 102 -0.50 2.33 -1.44
CA ILE A 102 0.44 2.75 -0.38
C ILE A 102 0.36 1.77 0.79
N PHE A 103 -0.87 1.48 1.26
CA PHE A 103 -1.10 0.53 2.35
C PHE A 103 -0.65 -0.89 1.99
N GLN A 104 -0.89 -1.34 0.75
CA GLN A 104 -0.38 -2.62 0.25
C GLN A 104 1.16 -2.67 0.23
N GLY A 105 1.81 -1.57 -0.15
CA GLY A 105 3.28 -1.45 -0.11
C GLY A 105 3.81 -1.66 1.30
N PHE A 106 3.18 -1.02 2.29
CA PHE A 106 3.50 -1.21 3.70
C PHE A 106 3.34 -2.66 4.17
N VAL A 107 2.24 -3.33 3.83
CA VAL A 107 2.00 -4.75 4.16
C VAL A 107 3.09 -5.64 3.58
N LYS A 108 3.48 -5.43 2.31
CA LYS A 108 4.55 -6.20 1.64
C LYS A 108 5.89 -6.06 2.34
N VAL A 109 6.24 -4.87 2.86
CA VAL A 109 7.48 -4.69 3.61
C VAL A 109 7.45 -5.48 4.93
N ILE A 110 6.31 -5.47 5.63
CA ILE A 110 6.14 -6.28 6.86
C ILE A 110 6.24 -7.77 6.58
N GLU A 111 5.68 -8.25 5.47
CA GLU A 111 5.84 -9.64 5.00
C GLU A 111 7.31 -10.00 4.75
N LYS A 112 8.07 -9.13 4.06
CA LYS A 112 9.51 -9.35 3.84
C LYS A 112 10.29 -9.44 5.16
N ILE A 113 9.96 -8.58 6.13
CA ILE A 113 10.55 -8.62 7.47
C ILE A 113 10.21 -9.95 8.15
N GLN A 114 8.96 -10.39 8.08
CA GLN A 114 8.53 -11.67 8.65
C GLN A 114 9.30 -12.84 8.06
N ASN A 115 9.51 -12.87 6.75
CA ASN A 115 10.28 -13.92 6.10
C ASN A 115 11.75 -13.88 6.54
N PHE A 116 12.36 -12.70 6.58
CA PHE A 116 13.73 -12.55 7.04
C PHE A 116 13.94 -12.97 8.50
N VAL A 117 13.04 -12.60 9.41
CA VAL A 117 13.11 -13.03 10.82
C VAL A 117 13.02 -14.56 10.93
N ASN A 118 12.11 -15.18 10.18
CA ASN A 118 11.99 -16.64 10.16
C ASN A 118 13.30 -17.30 9.71
N ASP A 119 13.89 -16.82 8.61
CA ASP A 119 15.17 -17.32 8.09
C ASP A 119 16.26 -17.25 9.17
N ILE A 120 16.51 -16.04 9.71
CA ILE A 120 17.69 -15.82 10.56
C ILE A 120 17.53 -16.34 11.99
N SER A 121 16.30 -16.53 12.47
CA SER A 121 16.04 -17.05 13.82
C SER A 121 16.50 -18.49 14.02
N GLN A 122 16.62 -19.27 12.93
CA GLN A 122 16.99 -20.69 12.95
C GLN A 122 18.34 -21.00 12.26
N LEU A 123 18.80 -20.17 11.32
CA LEU A 123 19.93 -20.50 10.43
C LEU A 123 21.32 -20.58 11.08
N GLN A 124 21.56 -19.90 12.21
CA GLN A 124 22.94 -19.71 12.72
C GLN A 124 23.56 -20.97 13.36
N GLY A 125 22.77 -21.98 13.73
CA GLY A 125 23.28 -23.22 14.32
C GLY A 125 24.08 -24.08 13.33
N VAL A 126 23.71 -24.04 12.04
CA VAL A 126 24.30 -24.87 10.99
C VAL A 126 25.50 -24.17 10.33
N MET A 127 25.44 -22.85 10.14
CA MET A 127 26.43 -22.10 9.36
C MET A 127 27.75 -21.80 10.09
N LYS A 128 27.78 -21.87 11.43
CA LYS A 128 28.98 -21.64 12.26
C LYS A 128 30.19 -22.50 11.86
N TYR A 129 29.97 -23.63 11.19
CA TYR A 129 30.99 -24.60 10.84
C TYR A 129 31.54 -24.47 9.41
N PHE A 130 31.08 -23.48 8.63
CA PHE A 130 31.46 -23.31 7.22
C PHE A 130 32.21 -22.01 6.95
N ASN A 131 33.28 -22.06 6.13
CA ASN A 131 34.07 -20.89 5.72
C ASN A 131 33.27 -19.81 4.97
N GLU A 132 32.11 -20.16 4.41
CA GLU A 132 31.18 -19.24 3.75
C GLU A 132 30.43 -18.31 4.73
N TYR A 133 30.55 -18.55 6.04
CA TYR A 133 29.88 -17.82 7.10
C TYR A 133 30.09 -16.30 7.02
N ARG A 134 31.31 -15.82 6.73
CA ARG A 134 31.61 -14.39 6.68
C ARG A 134 30.93 -13.68 5.50
N ALA A 135 30.89 -14.33 4.33
CA ALA A 135 30.20 -13.80 3.16
C ALA A 135 28.68 -13.80 3.39
N HIS A 136 28.17 -14.84 4.05
CA HIS A 136 26.78 -14.95 4.45
C HIS A 136 26.37 -13.87 5.47
N GLU A 137 27.19 -13.64 6.51
CA GLU A 137 26.99 -12.61 7.53
C GLU A 137 26.90 -11.21 6.90
N PHE A 138 27.85 -10.86 6.02
CA PHE A 138 27.83 -9.59 5.29
C PHE A 138 26.58 -9.44 4.38
N SER A 139 26.10 -10.54 3.81
CA SER A 139 24.84 -10.55 3.05
C SER A 139 23.62 -10.32 3.95
N MET A 140 23.62 -10.85 5.17
CA MET A 140 22.52 -10.65 6.12
C MET A 140 22.48 -9.21 6.62
N ASP A 141 23.63 -8.59 6.91
CA ASP A 141 23.68 -7.18 7.30
C ASP A 141 23.10 -6.28 6.22
N ARG A 142 23.49 -6.49 4.95
CA ARG A 142 22.91 -5.74 3.82
C ARG A 142 21.40 -5.93 3.72
N LYS A 143 20.91 -7.16 3.84
CA LYS A 143 19.47 -7.45 3.80
C LYS A 143 18.74 -6.78 4.97
N PHE A 144 19.33 -6.80 6.17
CA PHE A 144 18.79 -6.13 7.34
C PHE A 144 18.67 -4.62 7.12
N TYR A 145 19.74 -3.93 6.73
CA TYR A 145 19.71 -2.49 6.50
C TYR A 145 18.79 -2.09 5.34
N SER A 146 18.72 -2.89 4.27
CA SER A 146 17.75 -2.68 3.19
C SER A 146 16.31 -2.74 3.70
N LEU A 147 15.98 -3.75 4.52
CA LEU A 147 14.64 -3.90 5.08
C LEU A 147 14.28 -2.76 6.04
N ILE A 148 15.22 -2.27 6.84
CA ILE A 148 15.00 -1.09 7.67
C ILE A 148 14.70 0.14 6.81
N GLY A 149 15.47 0.38 5.74
CA GLY A 149 15.23 1.49 4.83
C GLY A 149 13.88 1.40 4.10
N GLU A 150 13.53 0.21 3.61
CA GLU A 150 12.21 -0.05 2.99
C GLU A 150 11.07 0.19 3.99
N PHE A 151 11.24 -0.21 5.24
CA PHE A 151 10.25 -0.02 6.29
C PHE A 151 10.07 1.45 6.66
N GLU A 152 11.17 2.18 6.83
CA GLU A 152 11.15 3.62 7.15
C GLU A 152 10.49 4.40 6.01
N LYS A 153 10.86 4.11 4.76
CA LYS A 153 10.22 4.72 3.59
C LYS A 153 8.71 4.41 3.51
N ALA A 154 8.31 3.16 3.67
CA ALA A 154 6.89 2.79 3.62
C ALA A 154 6.09 3.42 4.77
N THR A 155 6.69 3.56 5.95
CA THR A 155 6.08 4.25 7.10
C THR A 155 5.92 5.75 6.82
N GLU A 156 6.92 6.39 6.21
CA GLU A 156 6.87 7.79 5.80
C GLU A 156 5.76 8.04 4.76
N GLU A 157 5.73 7.23 3.70
CA GLU A 157 4.69 7.30 2.65
C GLU A 157 3.28 7.13 3.25
N LEU A 158 3.10 6.16 4.16
CA LEU A 158 1.82 5.96 4.84
C LEU A 158 1.46 7.13 5.76
N THR A 159 2.44 7.70 6.48
CA THR A 159 2.24 8.85 7.36
C THR A 159 1.78 10.08 6.57
N ILE A 160 2.43 10.35 5.44
CA ILE A 160 2.04 11.43 4.53
C ILE A 160 0.61 11.19 4.02
N ALA A 161 0.28 9.97 3.60
CA ALA A 161 -1.06 9.62 3.14
C ALA A 161 -2.14 9.83 4.24
N LEU A 162 -1.82 9.54 5.50
CA LEU A 162 -2.71 9.76 6.64
C LEU A 162 -2.93 11.24 6.95
N GLN A 163 -1.95 12.10 6.67
CA GLN A 163 -2.01 13.54 6.91
C GLN A 163 -2.66 14.34 5.76
N ASN A 164 -2.75 13.76 4.57
CA ASN A 164 -3.37 14.37 3.39
C ASN A 164 -4.90 14.37 3.50
N ARG A 165 -5.42 15.28 4.33
CA ARG A 165 -6.84 15.59 4.41
C ARG A 165 -7.19 16.55 3.27
N LEU A 166 -7.63 15.99 2.14
CA LEU A 166 -8.24 16.75 1.05
C LEU A 166 -9.57 17.37 1.50
#